data_AF-A0A925CE03-F1
#
_entry.id   AF-A0A925CE03-F1
#
_cell.length_a   1.000
_cell.length_b   1.000
_cell.length_c   1.000
_cell.angle_alpha   90.00
_cell.angle_beta   90.00
_cell.angle_gamma   90.00
#
_symmetry.space_group_name_H-M   'P 1'
#
loop_
_entity.id
_entity.type
_entity.pdbx_description
1 polymer ?
#
loop_
_entity_poly.entity_id
_entity_poly.type
_entity_poly.pdbx_seq_one_letter_code
_entity_poly.pdbx_strand_id
1 'polypeptide(L)'
;EHSKGSLALSLDTSDALAQYAATSLTLLNRIETIEEITKKLEAVTAQDVQRVAKDIFKTERLKLAVIGPHEDASKLKALLRV
;
A
#
# COMPACT_ATOMS: atom_id res chain seq x y z
N GLU A 1 -4.65 -11.68 10.42
CA GLU A 1 -6.04 -12.11 10.10
C GLU A 1 -6.64 -11.41 8.88
N HIS A 2 -7.09 -10.14 8.95
CA HIS A 2 -7.81 -9.49 7.83
C HIS A 2 -7.02 -9.50 6.49
N SER A 3 -5.75 -9.11 6.49
CA SER A 3 -4.95 -9.02 5.25
C SER A 3 -4.70 -10.37 4.58
N LYS A 4 -4.61 -11.46 5.35
CA LYS A 4 -4.43 -12.82 4.84
C LYS A 4 -5.70 -13.34 4.17
N GLY A 5 -6.85 -13.16 4.84
CA GLY A 5 -8.14 -13.50 4.25
C GLY A 5 -8.44 -12.71 2.98
N SER A 6 -8.14 -11.41 2.99
CA SER A 6 -8.29 -10.56 1.81
C SER A 6 -7.39 -10.99 0.66
N LEU A 7 -6.14 -11.38 0.92
CA LEU A 7 -5.21 -11.85 -0.12
C LEU A 7 -5.70 -13.15 -0.76
N ALA A 8 -6.12 -14.12 0.06
CA ALA A 8 -6.63 -15.40 -0.43
C ALA A 8 -7.85 -15.20 -1.33
N LEU A 9 -8.82 -14.38 -0.88
CA LEU A 9 -10.01 -14.05 -1.68
C LEU A 9 -9.66 -13.30 -2.98
N SER A 10 -8.62 -12.46 -2.98
CA SER A 10 -8.22 -11.70 -4.16
C SER A 10 -7.56 -12.55 -5.25
N LEU A 11 -7.18 -13.80 -4.96
CA LEU A 11 -6.48 -14.70 -5.86
C LEU A 11 -7.25 -16.02 -6.10
N ASP A 12 -8.57 -16.00 -5.90
CA ASP A 12 -9.41 -17.22 -5.94
C ASP A 12 -9.88 -17.60 -7.36
N THR A 13 -9.67 -16.70 -8.34
CA THR A 13 -10.02 -16.95 -9.75
C THR A 13 -8.78 -17.06 -10.63
N SER A 14 -8.90 -17.79 -11.74
CA SER A 14 -7.78 -18.02 -12.66
C SER A 14 -7.30 -16.75 -13.36
N ASP A 15 -8.19 -15.81 -13.66
CA ASP A 15 -7.86 -14.50 -14.22
C ASP A 15 -7.10 -13.62 -13.20
N ALA A 16 -7.50 -13.64 -11.93
CA ALA A 16 -6.79 -12.93 -10.87
C ALA A 16 -5.37 -13.48 -10.67
N LEU A 17 -5.21 -14.80 -10.70
CA LEU A 17 -3.90 -15.45 -10.64
C LEU A 17 -3.02 -15.08 -11.84
N ALA A 18 -3.58 -15.07 -13.06
CA ALA A 18 -2.84 -14.68 -14.25
C ALA A 18 -2.38 -13.21 -14.18
N GLN A 19 -3.26 -12.31 -13.73
CA GLN A 19 -2.93 -10.89 -13.56
C GLN A 19 -1.84 -10.68 -12.50
N TYR A 20 -1.93 -11.40 -11.38
CA TYR A 20 -0.91 -11.37 -10.33
C TYR A 20 0.46 -11.87 -10.85
N ALA A 21 0.48 -12.99 -11.58
CA ALA A 21 1.69 -13.54 -12.17
C ALA A 21 2.34 -12.57 -13.17
N ALA A 22 1.54 -12.01 -14.08
CA ALA A 22 2.02 -11.04 -15.08
C ALA A 22 2.60 -9.79 -14.42
N THR A 23 1.90 -9.24 -13.41
CA THR A 23 2.34 -8.04 -12.69
C THR A 23 3.62 -8.30 -11.89
N SER A 24 3.70 -9.46 -11.22
CA SER A 24 4.86 -9.83 -10.40
C SER A 24 6.09 -10.09 -11.25
N LEU A 25 5.97 -10.80 -12.39
CA LEU A 25 7.07 -10.95 -13.33
C LEU A 25 7.52 -9.60 -13.89
N THR A 26 6.59 -8.72 -14.23
CA THR A 26 6.93 -7.41 -14.85
C THR A 26 7.64 -6.47 -13.87
N LEU A 27 7.19 -6.41 -12.61
CA LEU A 27 7.70 -5.45 -11.62
C LEU A 27 8.84 -6.02 -10.77
N LEU A 28 8.78 -7.30 -10.44
CA LEU A 28 9.68 -7.96 -9.47
C LEU A 28 10.58 -9.01 -10.12
N ASN A 29 10.36 -9.34 -11.39
CA ASN A 29 11.08 -10.38 -12.15
C ASN A 29 11.04 -11.77 -11.48
N ARG A 30 10.00 -12.01 -10.68
CA ARG A 30 9.69 -13.30 -10.04
C ARG A 30 8.22 -13.37 -9.66
N ILE A 31 7.70 -14.57 -9.49
CA ILE A 31 6.37 -14.83 -8.91
C ILE A 31 6.59 -15.37 -7.52
N GLU A 32 5.96 -14.74 -6.52
CA GLU A 32 5.97 -15.23 -5.15
C GLU A 32 4.71 -16.05 -4.89
N THR A 33 4.84 -17.14 -4.14
CA THR A 33 3.66 -17.94 -3.79
C THR A 33 2.83 -17.26 -2.70
N ILE A 34 1.56 -17.63 -2.58
CA ILE A 34 0.68 -17.10 -1.53
C ILE A 34 1.26 -17.36 -0.14
N GLU A 35 1.88 -18.52 0.06
CA GLU A 35 2.53 -18.91 1.32
C GLU A 35 3.74 -18.01 1.62
N GLU A 36 4.56 -17.69 0.60
CA GLU A 36 5.71 -16.79 0.77
C GLU A 36 5.28 -15.37 1.14
N ILE A 37 4.25 -14.85 0.47
CA ILE A 37 3.68 -13.53 0.78
C ILE A 37 3.09 -13.53 2.19
N THR A 38 2.33 -14.58 2.54
CA THR A 38 1.71 -14.71 3.86
C THR A 38 2.77 -14.74 4.97
N LYS A 39 3.85 -15.49 4.79
CA LYS A 39 4.95 -15.56 5.74
C LYS A 39 5.61 -14.19 5.96
N LYS A 40 5.77 -13.40 4.89
CA LYS A 40 6.31 -12.03 4.99
C LYS A 40 5.35 -11.11 5.74
N LEU A 41 4.04 -11.23 5.50
CA LEU A 41 3.02 -10.46 6.21
C LEU A 41 3.03 -10.78 7.71
N GLU A 42 3.12 -12.06 8.07
CA GLU A 42 3.17 -12.52 9.46
C GLU A 42 4.46 -12.10 10.18
N ALA A 43 5.55 -11.88 9.45
CA ALA A 43 6.81 -11.41 10.00
C ALA A 43 6.83 -9.91 10.34
N VAL A 44 5.82 -9.12 9.91
CA VAL A 44 5.80 -7.67 10.13
C VAL A 44 5.52 -7.35 11.60
N THR A 45 6.42 -6.59 12.22
CA THR A 45 6.25 -6.16 13.62
C THR A 45 5.67 -4.75 13.74
N ALA A 46 5.17 -4.39 14.92
CA ALA A 46 4.75 -3.01 15.21
C ALA A 46 5.89 -2.00 15.04
N GLN A 47 7.14 -2.41 15.31
CA GLN A 47 8.32 -1.58 15.13
C GLN A 47 8.59 -1.30 13.64
N ASP A 48 8.39 -2.30 12.78
CA ASP A 48 8.48 -2.12 11.32
C ASP A 48 7.44 -1.14 10.80
N VAL A 49 6.19 -1.26 11.29
CA VAL A 49 5.13 -0.31 10.93
C VAL A 49 5.51 1.11 11.34
N GLN A 50 5.98 1.31 12.58
CA GLN A 50 6.43 2.61 13.05
C GLN A 50 7.62 3.16 12.25
N ARG A 51 8.58 2.30 11.90
CA ARG A 51 9.74 2.67 11.08
C ARG A 51 9.32 3.13 9.69
N VAL A 52 8.45 2.39 9.02
CA VAL A 52 7.96 2.74 7.67
C VAL A 52 7.08 3.99 7.73
N ALA A 53 6.22 4.13 8.74
CA ALA A 53 5.41 5.33 8.94
C ALA A 53 6.27 6.60 9.00
N LYS A 54 7.37 6.57 9.76
CA LYS A 54 8.32 7.69 9.85
C LYS A 54 9.06 7.98 8.54
N ASP A 55 9.25 6.99 7.67
CA ASP A 55 9.89 7.19 6.38
C ASP A 55 8.93 7.78 5.32
N ILE A 56 7.66 7.39 5.38
CA ILE A 56 6.60 7.81 4.44
C ILE A 56 6.01 9.16 4.84
N PHE A 57 5.57 9.30 6.09
CA PHE A 57 4.89 10.51 6.58
C PHE A 57 5.90 11.60 6.89
N LYS A 58 6.34 12.28 5.84
CA LYS A 58 7.24 13.42 5.89
C LYS A 58 6.53 14.65 5.34
N THR A 59 6.45 15.71 6.14
CA THR A 59 5.71 16.94 5.80
C THR A 59 6.11 17.48 4.42
N GLU A 60 7.39 17.44 4.06
CA GLU A 60 7.90 17.91 2.76
C GLU A 60 7.50 17.02 1.55
N ARG A 61 7.05 15.79 1.81
CA ARG A 61 6.62 14.83 0.77
C ARG A 61 5.11 14.78 0.58
N LEU A 62 4.32 15.42 1.46
CA LEU A 62 2.86 15.41 1.36
C LEU A 62 2.38 16.24 0.16
N LYS A 63 1.37 15.72 -0.54
CA LYS A 63 0.71 16.37 -1.68
C LYS A 63 -0.81 16.40 -1.42
N LEU A 64 -1.45 17.50 -1.79
CA LEU A 64 -2.91 17.68 -1.69
C LEU A 64 -3.46 18.06 -3.06
N ALA A 65 -4.47 17.32 -3.52
CA ALA A 65 -5.24 17.65 -4.71
C ALA A 65 -6.71 17.83 -4.30
N VAL A 66 -7.32 18.95 -4.69
CA VAL A 66 -8.71 19.30 -4.34
C VAL A 66 -9.41 19.85 -5.57
N ILE A 67 -10.67 19.45 -5.78
CA ILE A 67 -11.50 19.86 -6.91
C ILE A 67 -12.80 20.46 -6.37
N GLY A 68 -13.10 21.71 -6.73
CA GLY A 68 -14.31 22.42 -6.28
C GLY A 68 -14.05 23.90 -5.99
N PRO A 69 -15.10 24.67 -5.63
CA PRO A 69 -14.93 26.06 -5.22
C PRO A 69 -14.28 26.11 -3.83
N HIS A 70 -12.99 26.41 -3.79
CA HIS A 70 -12.22 26.59 -2.56
C HIS A 70 -11.66 28.00 -2.53
N GLU A 71 -12.27 28.86 -1.73
CA GLU A 71 -11.90 30.28 -1.66
C GLU A 71 -10.58 30.52 -0.90
N ASP A 72 -10.20 29.60 0.00
CA ASP A 72 -8.98 29.74 0.81
C ASP A 72 -8.12 28.48 0.81
N ALA A 73 -7.12 28.47 -0.06
CA ALA A 73 -6.12 27.41 -0.14
C ALA A 73 -5.22 27.32 1.10
N SER A 74 -5.14 28.35 1.93
CA SER A 74 -4.25 28.39 3.10
C SER A 74 -4.75 27.46 4.21
N LYS A 75 -6.08 27.42 4.41
CA LYS A 75 -6.73 26.47 5.33
C LYS A 75 -6.46 25.01 4.94
N LEU A 76 -6.41 24.74 3.65
CA LEU A 76 -6.15 23.41 3.11
C LEU A 76 -4.66 23.03 3.22
N LYS A 77 -3.75 23.98 2.98
CA LYS A 77 -2.31 23.76 3.15
C LYS A 77 -1.92 23.44 4.59
N ALA A 78 -2.64 23.98 5.57
CA ALA A 78 -2.40 23.68 6.98
C ALA A 78 -2.58 22.19 7.33
N LEU A 79 -3.32 21.43 6.52
CA LEU A 79 -3.53 19.99 6.69
C LEU A 79 -2.33 19.14 6.26
N LEU A 80 -1.39 19.69 5.48
CA LEU A 80 -0.20 18.97 5.00
C LEU A 80 0.93 19.00 6.04
N ARG A 81 0.64 18.59 7.27
CA ARG A 81 1.63 18.54 8.35
C ARG A 81 1.46 17.25 9.15
N VAL A 82 2.58 16.57 9.35
CA VAL A 82 2.75 15.36 10.16
C VAL A 82 3.94 15.53 11.08
#